data_AF-A0A7L4E1Z8-F1
#
_entry.id   AF-A0A7L4E1Z8-F1
#
_cell.length_a   1.000
_cell.length_b   1.000
_cell.length_c   1.000
_cell.angle_alpha   90.00
_cell.angle_beta   90.00
_cell.angle_gamma   90.00
#
_symmetry.space_group_name_H-M   'P 1'
#
loop_
_entity.id
_entity.type
_entity.pdbx_description
1 polymer ?
#
loop_
_entity_poly.entity_id
_entity_poly.type
_entity_poly.pdbx_seq_one_letter_code
_entity_poly.pdbx_strand_id
1 'polypeptide(L)'
;HFFAPLLGVSSIKYRHISKTFCCLFSSSDLNSNGFICDYELHELFKEASLPLPGYKVREIIQKLMIDGDKNKDGKISFEEFVYIFQEVKSSDIAKTFRRAINRKEGICAIGGTSELSSEGTQHSYSEEEKYAFVNWINKALENDPDCRHVIPMNPNTDDLFNAVGDGIVLCKMINLSVPDTIDERAINKKKLTPFIIQENLNLALNSASAIGCHVVNIGAEDLREGKPHLVLGLLWQIIKIGLFADIELSRNEALAALLRDGENLEDLMKLSPEELLLRWANFHLENAGWHKISNLSSDIKDSRAYFHLLNQIAPKGQKEGEPQIDINMSGFN
;
A
#
# COMPACT_ATOMS: atom_id res chain seq x y z
N HIS A 1 24.70 10.62 19.46
CA HIS A 1 25.62 9.65 20.09
C HIS A 1 25.07 9.24 21.44
N PHE A 2 24.27 8.17 21.50
CA PHE A 2 24.17 7.19 22.60
C PHE A 2 23.10 6.18 22.16
N PHE A 3 23.43 4.88 22.23
CA PHE A 3 22.62 3.70 21.90
C PHE A 3 22.56 3.22 20.43
N ALA A 4 23.68 2.66 19.98
CA ALA A 4 23.76 1.25 19.58
C ALA A 4 24.95 0.66 20.38
N PRO A 5 24.98 -0.60 20.86
CA PRO A 5 24.35 -1.80 20.28
C PRO A 5 23.76 -2.80 21.32
N LEU A 6 22.75 -3.57 20.94
CA LEU A 6 22.50 -4.94 21.42
C LEU A 6 21.38 -5.53 20.54
N LEU A 7 21.60 -6.74 20.01
CA LEU A 7 20.78 -7.49 19.05
C LEU A 7 21.04 -7.14 17.57
N GLY A 8 21.97 -7.88 16.97
CA GLY A 8 22.27 -7.88 15.55
C GLY A 8 21.15 -8.50 14.70
N VAL A 9 20.15 -7.69 14.35
CA VAL A 9 19.19 -7.98 13.28
C VAL A 9 19.02 -6.72 12.42
N SER A 10 19.11 -6.88 11.09
CA SER A 10 19.18 -5.84 10.06
C SER A 10 18.19 -4.66 10.23
N SER A 11 18.73 -3.45 10.18
CA SER A 11 18.09 -2.12 10.39
C SER A 11 16.89 -1.78 9.49
N ILE A 12 16.66 -2.50 8.39
CA ILE A 12 15.61 -2.18 7.40
C ILE A 12 14.22 -2.67 7.82
N LYS A 13 14.11 -3.81 8.55
CA LYS A 13 12.80 -4.32 9.04
C LYS A 13 12.17 -3.41 10.10
N TYR A 14 12.97 -2.71 10.90
CA TYR A 14 12.47 -1.90 12.02
C TYR A 14 11.76 -0.61 11.59
N ARG A 15 12.15 0.02 10.46
CA ARG A 15 11.58 1.30 10.01
C ARG A 15 10.13 1.20 9.52
N HIS A 16 9.76 0.11 8.83
CA HIS A 16 8.39 -0.12 8.37
C HIS A 16 7.46 -0.59 9.49
N ILE A 17 7.99 -1.41 10.39
CA ILE A 17 7.33 -1.90 11.61
C ILE A 17 6.98 -0.69 12.51
N SER A 18 7.91 0.23 12.72
CA SER A 18 7.74 1.38 13.63
C SER A 18 6.56 2.31 13.29
N LYS A 19 6.26 2.58 12.01
CA LYS A 19 5.15 3.49 11.64
C LYS A 19 3.78 2.90 11.96
N THR A 20 3.55 1.63 11.63
CA THR A 20 2.29 0.94 11.96
C THR A 20 2.13 0.82 13.47
N PHE A 21 3.18 0.46 14.21
CA PHE A 21 3.10 0.39 15.68
C PHE A 21 2.85 1.74 16.34
N CYS A 22 3.47 2.82 15.84
CA CYS A 22 3.20 4.17 16.33
C CYS A 22 1.74 4.56 16.12
N CYS A 23 1.17 4.35 14.93
CA CYS A 23 -0.24 4.66 14.67
C CYS A 23 -1.17 3.86 15.60
N LEU A 24 -0.91 2.57 15.78
CA LEU A 24 -1.74 1.69 16.62
C LEU A 24 -1.65 2.08 18.11
N PHE A 25 -0.44 2.41 18.59
CA PHE A 25 -0.23 2.88 19.96
C PHE A 25 -0.93 4.22 20.20
N SER A 26 -0.74 5.19 19.31
CA SER A 26 -1.41 6.49 19.38
C SER A 26 -2.95 6.39 19.30
N SER A 27 -3.49 5.40 18.58
CA SER A 27 -4.93 5.15 18.54
C SER A 27 -5.49 4.56 19.85
N SER A 28 -4.65 3.87 20.62
CA SER A 28 -5.01 3.21 21.87
C SER A 28 -4.81 4.12 23.08
N ASP A 29 -3.83 5.01 23.03
CA ASP A 29 -3.53 6.06 24.02
C ASP A 29 -4.54 7.23 23.88
N LEU A 30 -5.72 7.07 24.47
CA LEU A 30 -6.84 8.02 24.34
C LEU A 30 -6.54 9.40 24.92
N ASN A 31 -5.68 9.48 25.93
CA ASN A 31 -5.32 10.74 26.58
C ASN A 31 -3.97 11.31 26.11
N SER A 32 -3.29 10.62 25.17
CA SER A 32 -2.00 11.02 24.58
C SER A 32 -0.89 11.22 25.62
N ASN A 33 -0.91 10.45 26.71
CA ASN A 33 0.08 10.57 27.78
C ASN A 33 1.35 9.75 27.52
N GLY A 34 1.40 8.99 26.41
CA GLY A 34 2.52 8.14 26.03
C GLY A 34 2.48 6.73 26.63
N PHE A 35 1.39 6.35 27.30
CA PHE A 35 1.19 5.07 27.97
C PHE A 35 -0.25 4.58 27.80
N ILE A 36 -0.43 3.26 27.72
CA ILE A 36 -1.76 2.64 27.68
C ILE A 36 -2.08 2.04 29.05
N CYS A 37 -3.20 2.44 29.65
CA CYS A 37 -3.68 1.89 30.93
C CYS A 37 -4.85 0.90 30.76
N ASP A 38 -5.21 0.21 31.85
CA ASP A 38 -6.33 -0.76 31.90
C ASP A 38 -7.65 -0.15 31.39
N TYR A 39 -7.92 1.11 31.74
CA TYR A 39 -9.11 1.83 31.29
C TYR A 39 -9.12 2.06 29.78
N GLU A 40 -7.99 2.42 29.18
CA GLU A 40 -7.88 2.67 27.75
C GLU A 40 -8.00 1.39 26.93
N LEU A 41 -7.45 0.27 27.43
CA LEU A 41 -7.71 -1.05 26.87
C LEU A 41 -9.19 -1.43 26.98
N HIS A 42 -9.82 -1.13 28.11
CA HIS A 42 -11.24 -1.41 28.32
C HIS A 42 -12.13 -0.64 27.34
N GLU A 43 -11.88 0.65 27.13
CA GLU A 43 -12.60 1.46 26.15
C GLU A 43 -12.31 0.99 24.71
N LEU A 44 -11.07 0.61 24.39
CA LEU A 44 -10.71 0.02 23.09
C LEU A 44 -11.53 -1.26 22.79
N PHE A 45 -11.66 -2.17 23.76
CA PHE A 45 -12.44 -3.40 23.58
C PHE A 45 -13.95 -3.18 23.51
N LYS A 46 -14.45 -2.18 24.25
CA LYS A 46 -15.86 -1.79 24.26
C LYS A 46 -16.26 -1.12 22.94
N GLU A 47 -15.42 -0.23 22.43
CA GLU A 47 -15.60 0.48 21.16
C GLU A 47 -15.50 -0.49 19.96
N ALA A 48 -14.62 -1.50 20.05
CA ALA A 48 -14.47 -2.54 19.04
C ALA A 48 -15.69 -3.48 18.83
N SER A 49 -16.76 -3.35 19.64
CA SER A 49 -18.02 -4.10 19.48
C SER A 49 -17.84 -5.61 19.30
N LEU A 50 -16.92 -6.21 20.07
CA LEU A 50 -16.72 -7.66 20.06
C LEU A 50 -17.77 -8.34 20.95
N PRO A 51 -18.45 -9.41 20.51
CA PRO A 51 -19.45 -10.13 21.30
C PRO A 51 -18.78 -10.99 22.39
N LEU A 52 -18.16 -10.32 23.37
CA LEU A 52 -17.49 -10.95 24.51
C LEU A 52 -18.19 -10.54 25.81
N PRO A 53 -18.52 -11.50 26.69
CA PRO A 53 -18.97 -11.18 28.03
C PRO A 53 -17.95 -10.31 28.78
N GLY A 54 -18.40 -9.28 29.51
CA GLY A 54 -17.51 -8.32 30.16
C GLY A 54 -16.48 -8.92 31.12
N TYR A 55 -16.74 -10.10 31.70
CA TYR A 55 -15.75 -10.82 32.51
C TYR A 55 -14.57 -11.37 31.68
N LYS A 56 -14.81 -11.80 30.43
CA LYS A 56 -13.75 -12.25 29.52
C LYS A 56 -12.87 -11.10 29.05
N VAL A 57 -13.47 -9.93 28.85
CA VAL A 57 -12.72 -8.70 28.50
C VAL A 57 -11.77 -8.33 29.63
N ARG A 58 -12.23 -8.36 30.88
CA ARG A 58 -11.35 -8.13 32.05
C ARG A 58 -10.23 -9.15 32.16
N GLU A 59 -10.51 -10.43 31.93
CA GLU A 59 -9.49 -11.49 31.96
C GLU A 59 -8.42 -11.29 30.87
N ILE A 60 -8.83 -10.86 29.67
CA ILE A 60 -7.95 -10.53 28.55
C ILE A 60 -7.05 -9.34 28.91
N ILE A 61 -7.63 -8.27 29.44
CA ILE A 61 -6.87 -7.06 29.79
C ILE A 61 -5.88 -7.36 30.92
N GLN A 62 -6.30 -8.11 31.94
CA GLN A 62 -5.41 -8.53 33.02
C GLN A 62 -4.23 -9.37 32.51
N LYS A 63 -4.48 -10.32 31.60
CA LYS A 63 -3.40 -11.10 30.99
C LYS A 63 -2.47 -10.24 30.14
N LEU A 64 -3.01 -9.33 29.33
CA LEU A 64 -2.20 -8.39 28.53
C LEU A 64 -1.32 -7.49 29.40
N MET A 65 -1.86 -7.00 30.52
CA MET A 65 -1.11 -6.21 31.49
C MET A 65 -0.05 -7.06 32.18
N ILE A 66 -0.36 -8.26 32.66
CA ILE A 66 0.63 -9.14 33.33
C ILE A 66 1.78 -9.54 32.38
N ASP A 67 1.46 -9.85 31.12
CA ASP A 67 2.46 -10.33 30.16
C ASP A 67 3.29 -9.18 29.56
N GLY A 68 2.65 -8.01 29.43
CA GLY A 68 3.15 -6.83 28.73
C GLY A 68 3.84 -5.80 29.60
N ASP A 69 3.38 -5.58 30.82
CA ASP A 69 3.97 -4.64 31.79
C ASP A 69 5.21 -5.27 32.44
N LYS A 70 6.36 -5.14 31.76
CA LYS A 70 7.63 -5.74 32.19
C LYS A 70 8.25 -4.96 33.33
N ASN A 71 8.05 -3.64 33.35
CA ASN A 71 8.59 -2.77 34.38
C ASN A 71 7.70 -2.71 35.65
N LYS A 72 6.48 -3.27 35.59
CA LYS A 72 5.47 -3.36 36.65
C LYS A 72 4.99 -2.00 37.15
N ASP A 73 4.88 -1.03 36.25
CA ASP A 73 4.41 0.32 36.56
C ASP A 73 2.88 0.47 36.45
N GLY A 74 2.18 -0.59 36.07
CA GLY A 74 0.73 -0.64 35.91
C GLY A 74 0.24 0.00 34.61
N LYS A 75 1.15 0.26 33.67
CA LYS A 75 0.88 0.83 32.35
C LYS A 75 1.69 0.08 31.29
N ILE A 76 1.35 0.32 30.02
CA ILE A 76 2.06 -0.26 28.88
C ILE A 76 2.70 0.88 28.10
N SER A 77 4.04 0.93 28.13
CA SER A 77 4.84 1.82 27.29
C SER A 77 4.84 1.42 25.82
N PHE A 78 5.34 2.27 24.94
CA PHE A 78 5.44 1.96 23.50
C PHE A 78 6.32 0.72 23.25
N GLU A 79 7.44 0.61 23.95
CA GLU A 79 8.36 -0.52 23.85
C GLU A 79 7.71 -1.84 24.32
N GLU A 80 6.95 -1.79 25.40
CA GLU A 80 6.18 -2.92 25.92
C GLU A 80 5.03 -3.30 24.98
N PHE A 81 4.35 -2.32 24.40
CA PHE A 81 3.32 -2.55 23.39
C PHE A 81 3.88 -3.24 22.15
N VAL A 82 5.05 -2.81 21.67
CA VAL A 82 5.76 -3.45 20.56
C VAL A 82 6.15 -4.89 20.93
N TYR A 83 6.61 -5.12 22.16
CA TYR A 83 6.94 -6.46 22.65
C TYR A 83 5.71 -7.38 22.71
N ILE A 84 4.59 -6.91 23.28
CA ILE A 84 3.30 -7.64 23.30
C ILE A 84 2.90 -8.04 21.88
N PHE A 85 3.08 -7.14 20.92
CA PHE A 85 2.69 -7.40 19.54
C PHE A 85 3.65 -8.34 18.79
N GLN A 86 4.94 -8.31 19.11
CA GLN A 86 5.96 -9.13 18.44
C GLN A 86 6.04 -10.56 18.98
N GLU A 87 5.93 -10.74 20.29
CA GLU A 87 6.13 -12.04 20.96
C GLU A 87 4.85 -12.87 21.07
N VAL A 88 3.67 -12.24 21.12
CA VAL A 88 2.40 -12.95 21.27
C VAL A 88 1.88 -13.42 19.89
N LYS A 89 2.65 -14.27 19.22
CA LYS A 89 2.29 -14.86 17.91
C LYS A 89 1.33 -16.05 17.99
N SER A 90 0.92 -16.50 19.18
CA SER A 90 0.19 -17.78 19.31
C SER A 90 -0.93 -17.83 20.37
N SER A 91 -1.26 -16.74 21.07
CA SER A 91 -2.39 -16.75 22.01
C SER A 91 -3.68 -16.22 21.38
N ASP A 92 -4.82 -16.83 21.72
CA ASP A 92 -6.14 -16.35 21.27
C ASP A 92 -6.47 -14.93 21.77
N ILE A 93 -5.73 -14.46 22.76
CA ILE A 93 -5.82 -13.12 23.35
C ILE A 93 -5.27 -12.07 22.38
N ALA A 94 -4.09 -12.32 21.76
CA ALA A 94 -3.53 -11.41 20.77
C ALA A 94 -4.35 -11.31 19.49
N LYS A 95 -4.98 -12.42 19.06
CA LYS A 95 -5.94 -12.40 17.93
C LYS A 95 -7.13 -11.49 18.25
N THR A 96 -7.64 -11.57 19.47
CA THR A 96 -8.78 -10.77 19.93
C THR A 96 -8.42 -9.29 20.06
N PHE A 97 -7.24 -8.99 20.61
CA PHE A 97 -6.70 -7.63 20.73
C PHE A 97 -6.47 -6.99 19.36
N ARG A 98 -5.84 -7.72 18.43
CA ARG A 98 -5.62 -7.25 17.05
C ARG A 98 -6.92 -6.96 16.31
N ARG A 99 -7.94 -7.80 16.51
CA ARG A 99 -9.28 -7.58 15.94
C ARG A 99 -9.96 -6.32 16.49
N ALA A 100 -9.74 -6.02 17.77
CA ALA A 100 -10.29 -4.82 18.38
C ALA A 100 -9.66 -3.55 17.80
N ILE A 101 -8.33 -3.56 17.64
CA ILE A 101 -7.58 -2.43 17.09
C ILE A 101 -7.96 -2.18 15.62
N ASN A 102 -8.01 -3.23 14.79
CA ASN A 102 -8.33 -3.09 13.37
C ASN A 102 -9.74 -2.53 13.10
N ARG A 103 -10.70 -2.74 14.01
CA ARG A 103 -12.06 -2.14 13.90
C ARG A 103 -12.09 -0.66 14.24
N LYS A 104 -11.23 -0.20 15.16
CA LYS A 104 -11.14 1.21 15.57
C LYS A 104 -10.57 2.11 14.46
N GLU A 105 -9.74 1.57 13.56
CA GLU A 105 -9.21 2.29 12.40
C GLU A 105 -10.23 2.49 11.23
N GLY A 106 -11.51 2.11 11.40
CA GLY A 106 -12.56 2.44 10.42
C GLY A 106 -12.81 1.39 9.33
N ILE A 107 -12.36 0.15 9.51
CA ILE A 107 -12.72 -0.97 8.63
C ILE A 107 -14.16 -1.42 8.96
N CYS A 108 -15.16 -0.92 8.20
CA CYS A 108 -16.56 -1.30 8.34
C CYS A 108 -16.79 -2.81 8.15
N ALA A 109 -17.10 -3.51 9.24
CA ALA A 109 -17.64 -4.87 9.19
C ALA A 109 -19.17 -4.78 9.02
N ILE A 110 -19.68 -4.94 7.79
CA ILE A 110 -21.11 -5.13 7.56
C ILE A 110 -21.44 -6.57 7.93
N GLY A 111 -22.27 -6.71 8.97
CA GLY A 111 -22.79 -8.00 9.44
C GLY A 111 -23.75 -8.61 8.44
N GLY A 112 -23.49 -9.88 8.11
CA GLY A 112 -24.47 -10.80 7.55
C GLY A 112 -24.65 -11.95 8.53
N THR A 113 -25.79 -11.99 9.19
CA THR A 113 -26.25 -13.08 10.05
C THR A 113 -26.51 -14.32 9.21
N SER A 114 -25.71 -15.38 9.40
CA SER A 114 -26.17 -16.76 9.28
C SER A 114 -25.11 -17.70 9.85
N GLU A 115 -25.53 -18.46 10.85
CA GLU A 115 -24.78 -19.56 11.44
C GLU A 115 -24.56 -20.66 10.40
N LEU A 116 -23.40 -21.33 10.48
CA LEU A 116 -23.00 -22.51 9.70
C LEU A 116 -22.47 -22.24 8.29
N SER A 117 -21.22 -21.77 8.18
CA SER A 117 -20.29 -22.17 7.11
C SER A 117 -18.87 -21.88 7.56
N SER A 118 -18.08 -22.94 7.66
CA SER A 118 -16.64 -22.92 7.92
C SER A 118 -15.88 -22.44 6.69
N GLU A 119 -15.90 -21.14 6.40
CA GLU A 119 -15.01 -20.48 5.43
C GLU A 119 -15.26 -18.96 5.51
N GLY A 120 -14.20 -18.15 5.67
CA GLY A 120 -14.36 -16.69 5.66
C GLY A 120 -13.34 -15.94 6.49
N THR A 121 -12.08 -15.90 6.04
CA THR A 121 -11.21 -14.78 6.44
C THR A 121 -11.68 -13.55 5.66
N GLN A 122 -12.44 -12.68 6.32
CA GLN A 122 -12.90 -11.42 5.75
C GLN A 122 -11.72 -10.46 5.58
N HIS A 123 -11.32 -10.22 4.34
CA HIS A 123 -10.31 -9.22 3.99
C HIS A 123 -11.01 -7.97 3.42
N SER A 124 -11.02 -6.89 4.20
CA SER A 124 -11.43 -5.56 3.73
C SER A 124 -10.48 -5.05 2.65
N TYR A 125 -11.00 -4.45 1.59
CA TYR A 125 -10.20 -3.86 0.51
C TYR A 125 -10.55 -2.37 0.34
N SER A 126 -9.63 -1.56 -0.18
CA SER A 126 -9.86 -0.11 -0.36
C SER A 126 -10.63 0.16 -1.66
N GLU A 127 -11.75 0.87 -1.52
CA GLU A 127 -12.55 1.34 -2.66
C GLU A 127 -11.81 2.39 -3.47
N GLU A 128 -11.00 3.23 -2.81
CA GLU A 128 -10.18 4.27 -3.44
C GLU A 128 -9.09 3.65 -4.33
N GLU A 129 -8.42 2.60 -3.84
CA GLU A 129 -7.44 1.83 -4.61
C GLU A 129 -8.09 1.17 -5.83
N LYS A 130 -9.24 0.50 -5.63
CA LYS A 130 -10.02 -0.09 -6.73
C LYS A 130 -10.35 0.95 -7.79
N TYR A 131 -10.90 2.09 -7.37
CA TYR A 131 -11.29 3.18 -8.26
C TYR A 131 -10.08 3.70 -9.06
N ALA A 132 -8.95 3.94 -8.39
CA ALA A 132 -7.71 4.39 -9.04
C ALA A 132 -7.16 3.36 -10.03
N PHE A 133 -7.11 2.07 -9.65
CA PHE A 133 -6.58 1.01 -10.51
C PHE A 133 -7.46 0.77 -11.73
N VAL A 134 -8.78 0.82 -11.60
CA VAL A 134 -9.69 0.71 -12.75
C VAL A 134 -9.43 1.83 -13.75
N ASN A 135 -9.33 3.08 -13.29
CA ASN A 135 -9.06 4.21 -14.18
C ASN A 135 -7.69 4.11 -14.85
N TRP A 136 -6.67 3.64 -14.11
CA TRP A 136 -5.34 3.39 -14.66
C TRP A 136 -5.38 2.32 -15.75
N ILE A 137 -5.99 1.17 -15.50
CA ILE A 137 -6.09 0.06 -16.46
C ILE A 137 -6.91 0.47 -17.68
N ASN A 138 -8.04 1.15 -17.49
CA ASN A 138 -8.86 1.67 -18.58
C ASN A 138 -8.05 2.58 -19.49
N LYS A 139 -7.20 3.45 -18.92
CA LYS A 139 -6.36 4.34 -19.71
C LYS A 139 -5.21 3.60 -20.40
N ALA A 140 -4.57 2.68 -19.70
CA ALA A 140 -3.40 1.97 -20.20
C ALA A 140 -3.75 0.96 -21.31
N LEU A 141 -4.93 0.33 -21.22
CA LEU A 141 -5.41 -0.69 -22.16
C LEU A 141 -6.53 -0.17 -23.08
N GLU A 142 -6.73 1.15 -23.16
CA GLU A 142 -7.80 1.81 -23.94
C GLU A 142 -7.86 1.31 -25.40
N ASN A 143 -6.70 1.08 -26.01
CA ASN A 143 -6.57 0.70 -27.42
C ASN A 143 -6.17 -0.77 -27.62
N ASP A 144 -6.08 -1.57 -26.56
CA ASP A 144 -5.67 -2.97 -26.69
C ASP A 144 -6.80 -3.81 -27.32
N PRO A 145 -6.55 -4.51 -28.45
CA PRO A 145 -7.59 -5.25 -29.16
C PRO A 145 -8.07 -6.49 -28.40
N ASP A 146 -7.24 -7.06 -27.52
CA ASP A 146 -7.51 -8.31 -26.79
C ASP A 146 -8.27 -8.07 -25.49
N CYS A 147 -8.35 -6.82 -25.01
CA CYS A 147 -9.07 -6.44 -23.79
C CYS A 147 -10.42 -5.74 -24.05
N ARG A 148 -10.86 -5.61 -25.31
CA ARG A 148 -12.10 -4.90 -25.67
C ARG A 148 -13.38 -5.50 -25.09
N HIS A 149 -13.34 -6.76 -24.66
CA HIS A 149 -14.49 -7.41 -24.02
C HIS A 149 -14.68 -6.99 -22.56
N VAL A 150 -13.67 -6.38 -21.93
CA VAL A 150 -13.70 -5.95 -20.52
C VAL A 150 -13.40 -4.46 -20.32
N ILE A 151 -12.71 -3.81 -21.26
CA ILE A 151 -12.39 -2.37 -21.19
C ILE A 151 -13.40 -1.56 -22.04
N PRO A 152 -13.97 -0.45 -21.51
CA PRO A 152 -13.72 0.13 -20.19
C PRO A 152 -14.55 -0.51 -19.06
N MET A 153 -13.91 -0.73 -17.91
CA MET A 153 -14.57 -1.15 -16.66
C MET A 153 -15.18 0.06 -15.93
N ASN A 154 -16.25 -0.15 -15.16
CA ASN A 154 -16.79 0.89 -14.29
C ASN A 154 -16.03 0.93 -12.95
N PRO A 155 -15.39 2.05 -12.57
CA PRO A 155 -14.60 2.14 -11.34
C PRO A 155 -15.44 2.13 -10.06
N ASN A 156 -16.76 2.30 -10.15
CA ASN A 156 -17.68 2.30 -9.02
C ASN A 156 -18.33 0.93 -8.75
N THR A 157 -18.00 -0.09 -9.55
CA THR A 157 -18.52 -1.44 -9.41
C THR A 157 -17.38 -2.43 -9.20
N ASP A 158 -17.73 -3.69 -9.03
CA ASP A 158 -16.80 -4.80 -8.81
C ASP A 158 -16.36 -5.46 -10.14
N ASP A 159 -16.55 -4.76 -11.27
CA ASP A 159 -16.20 -5.22 -12.62
C ASP A 159 -14.73 -5.62 -12.71
N LEU A 160 -13.85 -4.91 -11.98
CA LEU A 160 -12.42 -5.21 -11.92
C LEU A 160 -12.15 -6.67 -11.54
N PHE A 161 -12.85 -7.17 -10.51
CA PHE A 161 -12.61 -8.51 -9.97
C PHE A 161 -13.06 -9.61 -10.94
N ASN A 162 -14.07 -9.33 -11.76
CA ASN A 162 -14.48 -10.23 -12.83
C ASN A 162 -13.58 -10.12 -14.06
N ALA A 163 -13.14 -8.90 -14.41
CA ALA A 163 -12.34 -8.63 -15.59
C ALA A 163 -10.95 -9.27 -15.56
N VAL A 164 -10.38 -9.48 -14.37
CA VAL A 164 -9.09 -10.18 -14.21
C VAL A 164 -9.21 -11.70 -14.29
N GLY A 165 -10.43 -12.24 -14.20
CA GLY A 165 -10.68 -13.67 -14.02
C GLY A 165 -10.27 -14.55 -15.19
N ASP A 166 -10.08 -13.99 -16.40
CA ASP A 166 -9.56 -14.71 -17.58
C ASP A 166 -8.03 -14.63 -17.74
N GLY A 167 -7.36 -13.83 -16.91
CA GLY A 167 -5.91 -13.61 -16.89
C GLY A 167 -5.34 -12.72 -18.00
N ILE A 168 -6.13 -12.28 -18.99
CA ILE A 168 -5.63 -11.50 -20.12
C ILE A 168 -5.18 -10.11 -19.65
N VAL A 169 -6.03 -9.42 -18.89
CA VAL A 169 -5.72 -8.08 -18.34
C VAL A 169 -4.44 -8.10 -17.51
N LEU A 170 -4.27 -9.11 -16.65
CA LEU A 170 -3.07 -9.25 -15.82
C LEU A 170 -1.81 -9.44 -16.66
N CYS A 171 -1.85 -10.30 -17.68
CA CYS A 171 -0.71 -10.50 -18.58
C CYS A 171 -0.33 -9.22 -19.32
N LYS A 172 -1.32 -8.46 -19.81
CA LYS A 172 -1.08 -7.19 -20.50
C LYS A 172 -0.51 -6.13 -19.57
N MET A 173 -1.02 -6.03 -18.34
CA MET A 173 -0.50 -5.12 -17.32
C MET A 173 0.97 -5.43 -16.95
N ILE A 174 1.35 -6.71 -16.89
CA ILE A 174 2.75 -7.12 -16.66
C ILE A 174 3.65 -6.59 -17.78
N ASN A 175 3.25 -6.76 -19.05
CA ASN A 175 4.03 -6.25 -20.19
C ASN A 175 4.07 -4.72 -20.26
N LEU A 176 3.02 -4.03 -19.77
CA LEU A 176 3.05 -2.57 -19.65
C LEU A 176 4.06 -2.11 -18.61
N SER A 177 4.15 -2.81 -17.47
CA SER A 177 5.12 -2.49 -16.42
C SER A 177 6.55 -2.86 -16.81
N VAL A 178 6.74 -4.02 -17.43
CA VAL A 178 8.04 -4.51 -17.91
C VAL A 178 7.84 -5.11 -19.31
N PRO A 179 8.19 -4.37 -20.37
CA PRO A 179 8.06 -4.84 -21.75
C PRO A 179 8.74 -6.19 -21.99
N ASP A 180 8.18 -6.98 -22.92
CA ASP A 180 8.69 -8.28 -23.36
C ASP A 180 8.78 -9.38 -22.28
N THR A 181 8.11 -9.20 -21.13
CA THR A 181 8.06 -10.22 -20.06
C THR A 181 7.27 -11.46 -20.48
N ILE A 182 6.10 -11.25 -21.10
CA ILE A 182 5.21 -12.29 -21.59
C ILE A 182 5.16 -12.19 -23.11
N ASP A 183 5.46 -13.29 -23.78
CA ASP A 183 5.16 -13.41 -25.21
C ASP A 183 3.64 -13.40 -25.42
N GLU A 184 3.14 -12.36 -26.09
CA GLU A 184 1.73 -12.17 -26.45
C GLU A 184 1.09 -13.40 -27.12
N ARG A 185 1.88 -14.24 -27.79
CA ARG A 185 1.41 -15.47 -28.44
C ARG A 185 1.08 -16.59 -27.45
N ALA A 186 1.65 -16.55 -26.25
CA ALA A 186 1.38 -17.50 -25.18
C ALA A 186 0.07 -17.17 -24.43
N ILE A 187 -0.47 -15.95 -24.60
CA ILE A 187 -1.73 -15.55 -23.98
C ILE A 187 -2.89 -16.13 -24.81
N ASN A 188 -3.71 -16.97 -24.18
CA ASN A 188 -4.91 -17.50 -24.82
C ASN A 188 -6.01 -16.44 -24.84
N LYS A 189 -6.46 -16.07 -26.05
CA LYS A 189 -7.39 -14.94 -26.27
C LYS A 189 -8.78 -15.35 -26.79
N LYS A 190 -8.98 -16.63 -27.12
CA LYS A 190 -10.21 -17.14 -27.75
C LYS A 190 -10.63 -18.46 -27.12
N LYS A 191 -11.95 -18.71 -27.08
CA LYS A 191 -12.55 -19.96 -26.56
C LYS A 191 -12.01 -20.33 -25.16
N LEU A 192 -12.17 -19.39 -24.23
CA LEU A 192 -11.67 -19.47 -22.87
C LEU A 192 -12.47 -20.52 -22.07
N THR A 193 -11.98 -21.77 -22.06
CA THR A 193 -12.48 -22.80 -21.15
C THR A 193 -11.86 -22.63 -19.77
N PRO A 194 -12.41 -23.23 -18.70
CA PRO A 194 -11.84 -23.11 -17.36
C PRO A 194 -10.36 -23.54 -17.27
N PHE A 195 -9.95 -24.53 -18.06
CA PHE A 195 -8.56 -24.97 -18.16
C PHE A 195 -7.66 -23.93 -18.81
N ILE A 196 -8.10 -23.36 -19.95
CA ILE A 196 -7.35 -22.34 -20.69
C ILE A 196 -7.22 -21.04 -19.88
N ILE A 197 -8.27 -20.66 -19.15
CA ILE A 197 -8.23 -19.54 -18.20
C ILE A 197 -7.17 -19.80 -17.13
N GLN A 198 -7.12 -21.01 -16.59
CA GLN A 198 -6.13 -21.37 -15.58
C GLN A 198 -4.69 -21.31 -16.13
N GLU A 199 -4.47 -21.66 -17.40
CA GLU A 199 -3.17 -21.47 -18.06
C GLU A 199 -2.77 -20.00 -18.13
N ASN A 200 -3.68 -19.10 -18.54
CA ASN A 200 -3.42 -17.65 -18.55
C ASN A 200 -3.09 -17.10 -17.15
N LEU A 201 -3.85 -17.51 -16.14
CA LEU A 201 -3.64 -17.05 -14.76
C LEU A 201 -2.31 -17.54 -14.18
N ASN A 202 -1.94 -18.80 -14.45
CA ASN A 202 -0.63 -19.31 -14.07
C ASN A 202 0.51 -18.60 -14.82
N LEU A 203 0.33 -18.29 -16.11
CA LEU A 203 1.27 -17.50 -16.88
C LEU A 203 1.46 -16.11 -16.26
N ALA A 204 0.37 -15.43 -15.89
CA ALA A 204 0.41 -14.15 -15.21
C ALA A 204 1.15 -14.23 -13.86
N LEU A 205 0.82 -15.20 -13.00
CA LEU A 205 1.45 -15.37 -11.68
C LEU A 205 2.96 -15.64 -11.78
N ASN A 206 3.36 -16.56 -12.66
CA ASN A 206 4.77 -16.88 -12.87
C ASN A 206 5.56 -15.68 -13.40
N SER A 207 4.96 -14.93 -14.32
CA SER A 207 5.58 -13.74 -14.92
C SER A 207 5.65 -12.58 -13.92
N ALA A 208 4.61 -12.38 -13.12
CA ALA A 208 4.60 -11.40 -12.03
C ALA A 208 5.71 -11.72 -11.01
N SER A 209 5.87 -13.00 -10.65
CA SER A 209 6.97 -13.45 -9.79
C SER A 209 8.34 -13.11 -10.39
N ALA A 210 8.51 -13.34 -11.69
CA ALA A 210 9.77 -13.08 -12.41
C ALA A 210 10.17 -11.61 -12.44
N ILE A 211 9.19 -10.68 -12.45
CA ILE A 211 9.45 -9.23 -12.37
C ILE A 211 9.57 -8.70 -10.92
N GLY A 212 9.45 -9.59 -9.92
CA GLY A 212 9.66 -9.25 -8.51
C GLY A 212 8.41 -9.09 -7.65
N CYS A 213 7.22 -9.47 -8.14
CA CYS A 213 6.02 -9.49 -7.30
C CYS A 213 6.05 -10.66 -6.31
N HIS A 214 5.57 -10.42 -5.08
CA HIS A 214 5.41 -11.44 -4.05
C HIS A 214 4.06 -12.16 -4.21
N VAL A 215 4.06 -13.28 -4.94
CA VAL A 215 2.84 -14.05 -5.28
C VAL A 215 2.71 -15.40 -4.55
N VAL A 216 3.56 -15.67 -3.55
CA VAL A 216 3.67 -16.99 -2.89
C VAL A 216 2.37 -17.52 -2.25
N ASN A 217 1.41 -16.64 -1.95
CA ASN A 217 0.13 -16.99 -1.32
C ASN A 217 -1.06 -16.70 -2.25
N ILE A 218 -0.85 -16.64 -3.57
CA ILE A 218 -1.90 -16.38 -4.56
C ILE A 218 -1.92 -17.51 -5.58
N GLY A 219 -3.05 -18.22 -5.66
CA GLY A 219 -3.30 -19.24 -6.68
C GLY A 219 -4.08 -18.70 -7.87
N ALA A 220 -4.05 -19.44 -8.99
CA ALA A 220 -4.88 -19.13 -10.14
C ALA A 220 -6.38 -19.16 -9.79
N GLU A 221 -6.80 -20.02 -8.87
CA GLU A 221 -8.19 -20.06 -8.41
C GLU A 221 -8.62 -18.75 -7.73
N ASP A 222 -7.76 -18.20 -6.88
CA ASP A 222 -8.03 -16.96 -6.17
C ASP A 222 -8.27 -15.77 -7.11
N LEU A 223 -7.52 -15.74 -8.22
CA LEU A 223 -7.67 -14.73 -9.27
C LEU A 223 -8.89 -14.99 -10.14
N ARG A 224 -9.20 -16.26 -10.43
CA ARG A 224 -10.39 -16.66 -11.19
C ARG A 224 -11.68 -16.30 -10.44
N GLU A 225 -11.69 -16.50 -9.13
CA GLU A 225 -12.77 -16.10 -8.23
C GLU A 225 -12.79 -14.58 -7.94
N GLY A 226 -11.77 -13.85 -8.38
CA GLY A 226 -11.69 -12.39 -8.22
C GLY A 226 -11.54 -11.95 -6.77
N LYS A 227 -10.80 -12.67 -5.92
CA LYS A 227 -10.65 -12.33 -4.49
C LYS A 227 -10.09 -10.91 -4.32
N PRO A 228 -10.85 -9.94 -3.79
CA PRO A 228 -10.53 -8.52 -3.93
C PRO A 228 -9.14 -8.12 -3.44
N HIS A 229 -8.79 -8.51 -2.22
CA HIS A 229 -7.51 -8.20 -1.58
C HIS A 229 -6.30 -8.78 -2.33
N LEU A 230 -6.44 -9.95 -2.96
CA LEU A 230 -5.36 -10.58 -3.73
C LEU A 230 -5.21 -9.93 -5.09
N VAL A 231 -6.33 -9.64 -5.75
CA VAL A 231 -6.35 -8.92 -7.04
C VAL A 231 -5.73 -7.52 -6.89
N LEU A 232 -6.20 -6.72 -5.93
CA LEU A 232 -5.67 -5.37 -5.70
C LEU A 232 -4.20 -5.42 -5.26
N GLY A 233 -3.83 -6.36 -4.38
CA GLY A 233 -2.45 -6.51 -3.92
C GLY A 233 -1.48 -6.90 -5.05
N LEU A 234 -1.91 -7.73 -6.00
CA LEU A 234 -1.13 -8.07 -7.19
C LEU A 234 -1.03 -6.90 -8.16
N LEU A 235 -2.16 -6.27 -8.48
CA LEU A 235 -2.21 -5.11 -9.39
C LEU A 235 -1.35 -3.95 -8.88
N TRP A 236 -1.41 -3.65 -7.58
CA TRP A 236 -0.57 -2.62 -6.97
C TRP A 236 0.92 -2.91 -7.19
N GLN A 237 1.37 -4.14 -6.95
CA GLN A 237 2.78 -4.50 -7.15
C GLN A 237 3.20 -4.34 -8.62
N ILE A 238 2.36 -4.79 -9.56
CA ILE A 238 2.62 -4.64 -11.00
C ILE A 238 2.69 -3.16 -11.38
N ILE A 239 1.71 -2.34 -10.99
CA ILE A 239 1.66 -0.90 -11.27
C ILE A 239 2.87 -0.19 -10.65
N LYS A 240 3.21 -0.51 -9.40
CA LYS A 240 4.37 0.07 -8.69
C LYS A 240 5.68 -0.19 -9.43
N ILE A 241 5.89 -1.42 -9.93
CA ILE A 241 7.07 -1.76 -10.72
C ILE A 241 7.14 -0.88 -11.98
N GLY A 242 6.03 -0.76 -12.73
CA GLY A 242 5.99 0.04 -13.95
C GLY A 242 6.27 1.52 -13.69
N LEU A 243 5.62 2.11 -12.69
CA LEU A 243 5.82 3.52 -12.32
C LEU A 243 7.25 3.83 -11.88
N PHE A 244 7.93 2.88 -11.23
CA PHE A 244 9.30 3.08 -10.75
C PHE A 244 10.37 2.76 -11.79
N ALA A 245 10.07 1.92 -12.78
CA ALA A 245 10.99 1.63 -13.88
C ALA A 245 11.40 2.90 -14.64
N ASP A 246 10.49 3.88 -14.79
CA ASP A 246 10.77 5.15 -15.48
C ASP A 246 11.50 6.18 -14.60
N ILE A 247 11.56 5.94 -13.29
CA ILE A 247 12.28 6.79 -12.33
C ILE A 247 13.76 6.35 -12.22
N GLU A 248 14.15 5.25 -12.87
CA GLU A 248 15.55 4.83 -12.90
C GLU A 248 16.41 5.75 -13.80
N LEU A 249 17.59 6.11 -13.27
CA LEU A 249 18.59 6.95 -13.95
C LEU A 249 19.03 6.42 -15.32
N SER A 250 18.96 5.11 -15.50
CA SER A 250 19.25 4.42 -16.76
C SER A 250 18.35 4.87 -17.92
N ARG A 251 17.15 5.40 -17.62
CA ARG A 251 16.16 5.85 -18.60
C ARG A 251 16.01 7.37 -18.69
N ASN A 252 16.57 8.11 -17.74
CA ASN A 252 16.36 9.55 -17.65
C ASN A 252 17.64 10.29 -17.23
N GLU A 253 18.41 10.73 -18.24
CA GLU A 253 19.64 11.50 -18.05
C GLU A 253 19.42 12.83 -17.30
N ALA A 254 18.20 13.38 -17.34
CA ALA A 254 17.88 14.64 -16.65
C ALA A 254 17.93 14.50 -15.11
N LEU A 255 17.89 13.28 -14.58
CA LEU A 255 18.05 13.02 -13.15
C LEU A 255 19.46 13.39 -12.64
N ALA A 256 20.47 13.48 -13.51
CA ALA A 256 21.79 13.98 -13.14
C ALA A 256 21.74 15.43 -12.58
N ALA A 257 20.73 16.23 -12.98
CA ALA A 257 20.51 17.57 -12.44
C ALA A 257 20.11 17.58 -10.96
N LEU A 258 19.73 16.43 -10.40
CA LEU A 258 19.37 16.30 -8.98
C LEU A 258 20.60 16.14 -8.07
N LEU A 259 21.82 16.02 -8.62
CA LEU A 259 23.04 15.93 -7.83
C LEU A 259 23.21 17.16 -6.93
N ARG A 260 23.62 16.90 -5.69
CA ARG A 260 23.93 17.93 -4.69
C ARG A 260 25.43 18.17 -4.67
N ASP A 261 25.83 19.32 -4.14
CA ASP A 261 27.24 19.67 -3.99
C ASP A 261 28.00 18.57 -3.23
N GLY A 262 29.01 17.99 -3.88
CA GLY A 262 29.85 16.93 -3.31
C GLY A 262 29.33 15.51 -3.50
N GLU A 263 28.16 15.30 -4.10
CA GLU A 263 27.68 13.96 -4.47
C GLU A 263 28.06 13.59 -5.90
N ASN A 264 28.24 12.30 -6.15
CA ASN A 264 28.46 11.75 -7.49
C ASN A 264 27.23 10.97 -8.00
N LEU A 265 27.26 10.57 -9.27
CA LEU A 265 26.16 9.83 -9.89
C LEU A 265 25.88 8.49 -9.20
N GLU A 266 26.90 7.80 -8.69
CA GLU A 266 26.74 6.53 -7.99
C GLU A 266 25.95 6.68 -6.68
N ASP A 267 26.12 7.80 -5.98
CA ASP A 267 25.38 8.09 -4.75
C ASP A 267 23.90 8.35 -5.05
N LEU A 268 23.60 8.97 -6.19
CA LEU A 268 22.23 9.16 -6.65
C LEU A 268 21.58 7.83 -7.05
N MET A 269 22.33 6.94 -7.69
CA MET A 269 21.86 5.59 -8.08
C MET A 269 21.60 4.65 -6.89
N LYS A 270 22.15 4.94 -5.71
CA LYS A 270 21.88 4.16 -4.48
C LYS A 270 20.53 4.49 -3.84
N LEU A 271 19.90 5.60 -4.22
CA LEU A 271 18.61 5.98 -3.69
C LEU A 271 17.51 5.06 -4.20
N SER A 272 16.55 4.75 -3.33
CA SER A 272 15.31 4.11 -3.75
C SER A 272 14.51 5.04 -4.69
N PRO A 273 13.63 4.49 -5.55
CA PRO A 273 12.77 5.31 -6.41
C PRO A 273 11.93 6.33 -5.64
N GLU A 274 11.49 5.99 -4.43
CA GLU A 274 10.71 6.88 -3.56
C GLU A 274 11.56 8.06 -3.06
N GLU A 275 12.81 7.81 -2.66
CA GLU A 275 13.76 8.86 -2.24
C GLU A 275 14.14 9.75 -3.42
N LEU A 276 14.33 9.16 -4.60
CA LEU A 276 14.66 9.90 -5.81
C LEU A 276 13.49 10.79 -6.27
N LEU A 277 12.26 10.29 -6.21
CA LEU A 277 11.05 11.06 -6.49
C LEU A 277 10.88 12.21 -5.48
N LEU A 278 11.12 11.97 -4.20
CA LEU A 278 11.07 13.02 -3.17
C LEU A 278 12.15 14.08 -3.39
N ARG A 279 13.34 13.65 -3.83
CA ARG A 279 14.45 14.54 -4.17
C ARG A 279 14.13 15.39 -5.39
N TRP A 280 13.53 14.80 -6.42
CA TRP A 280 13.05 15.49 -7.61
C TRP A 280 11.97 16.52 -7.28
N ALA A 281 10.97 16.14 -6.47
CA ALA A 281 9.91 17.06 -6.06
C ALA A 281 10.51 18.26 -5.29
N ASN A 282 11.41 17.99 -4.34
CA ASN A 282 12.06 19.02 -3.55
C ASN A 282 12.95 19.94 -4.38
N PHE A 283 13.64 19.44 -5.41
CA PHE A 283 14.41 20.28 -6.34
C PHE A 283 13.53 21.34 -7.00
N HIS A 284 12.35 20.95 -7.50
CA HIS A 284 11.41 21.91 -8.09
C HIS A 284 10.75 22.83 -7.07
N LEU A 285 10.41 22.33 -5.87
CA LEU A 285 9.84 23.16 -4.81
C LEU A 285 10.82 24.24 -4.36
N GLU A 286 12.10 23.92 -4.21
CA GLU A 286 13.13 24.92 -3.89
C GLU A 286 13.28 25.97 -4.98
N ASN A 287 13.27 25.58 -6.25
CA ASN A 287 13.30 26.51 -7.38
C ASN A 287 12.04 27.40 -7.45
N ALA A 288 10.92 26.95 -6.88
CA ALA A 288 9.71 27.74 -6.71
C ALA A 288 9.73 28.64 -5.46
N GLY A 289 10.78 28.58 -4.64
CA GLY A 289 10.85 29.26 -3.35
C GLY A 289 9.95 28.67 -2.26
N TRP A 290 9.51 27.41 -2.42
CA TRP A 290 8.66 26.71 -1.46
C TRP A 290 9.48 25.80 -0.52
N HIS A 291 8.91 25.44 0.62
CA HIS A 291 9.56 24.54 1.57
C HIS A 291 9.61 23.10 1.08
N LYS A 292 10.62 22.36 1.52
CA LYS A 292 10.79 20.94 1.22
C LYS A 292 9.73 20.09 1.93
N ILE A 293 9.35 18.99 1.27
CA ILE A 293 8.52 17.92 1.82
C ILE A 293 9.37 16.71 2.20
N SER A 294 8.90 15.93 3.18
CA SER A 294 9.57 14.74 3.71
C SER A 294 8.84 13.43 3.39
N ASN A 295 7.57 13.51 2.97
CA ASN A 295 6.73 12.37 2.62
C ASN A 295 5.66 12.74 1.58
N LEU A 296 5.11 11.73 0.89
CA LEU A 296 3.98 11.85 -0.03
C LEU A 296 2.66 11.49 0.66
N SER A 297 2.50 11.89 1.93
CA SER A 297 1.26 11.71 2.68
C SER A 297 0.85 13.01 3.38
N SER A 298 1.25 13.24 4.63
CA SER A 298 0.87 14.43 5.41
C SER A 298 1.28 15.74 4.73
N ASP A 299 2.47 15.78 4.13
CA ASP A 299 3.09 17.02 3.66
C ASP A 299 2.47 17.54 2.35
N ILE A 300 1.61 16.74 1.71
CA ILE A 300 0.92 17.07 0.46
C ILE A 300 -0.61 17.17 0.63
N LYS A 301 -1.14 16.95 1.84
CA LYS A 301 -2.60 16.89 2.09
C LYS A 301 -3.32 18.18 1.76
N ASP A 302 -2.68 19.32 1.98
CA ASP A 302 -3.24 20.64 1.72
C ASP A 302 -3.12 21.08 0.25
N SER A 303 -2.58 20.20 -0.61
CA SER A 303 -2.32 20.43 -2.03
C SER A 303 -1.33 21.56 -2.33
N ARG A 304 -0.74 22.24 -1.34
CA ARG A 304 0.09 23.41 -1.60
C ARG A 304 1.38 23.06 -2.32
N ALA A 305 2.06 22.01 -1.87
CA ALA A 305 3.22 21.46 -2.56
C ALA A 305 2.89 21.06 -4.01
N TYR A 306 1.72 20.46 -4.26
CA TYR A 306 1.30 20.09 -5.61
C TYR A 306 1.14 21.29 -6.54
N PHE A 307 0.55 22.39 -6.09
CA PHE A 307 0.41 23.60 -6.92
C PHE A 307 1.76 24.18 -7.34
N HIS A 308 2.71 24.33 -6.40
CA HIS A 308 4.05 24.84 -6.72
C HIS A 308 4.79 23.89 -7.66
N LEU A 309 4.69 22.59 -7.43
CA LEU A 309 5.30 21.57 -8.27
C LEU A 309 4.71 21.60 -9.70
N LEU A 310 3.38 21.58 -9.84
CA LEU A 310 2.68 21.66 -11.12
C LEU A 310 3.07 22.94 -11.89
N ASN A 311 3.14 24.08 -11.21
CA ASN A 311 3.55 25.33 -11.84
C ASN A 311 5.00 25.28 -12.37
N GLN A 312 5.90 24.54 -11.70
CA GLN A 312 7.28 24.37 -12.18
C GLN A 312 7.39 23.42 -13.37
N ILE A 313 6.65 22.31 -13.36
CA ILE A 313 6.77 21.25 -14.37
C ILE A 313 5.86 21.44 -15.59
N ALA A 314 4.87 22.34 -15.50
CA ALA A 314 3.95 22.62 -16.59
C ALA A 314 4.70 23.07 -17.86
N PRO A 315 4.32 22.57 -19.06
CA PRO A 315 4.93 22.96 -20.32
C PRO A 315 4.97 24.48 -20.50
N LYS A 316 6.15 25.01 -20.84
CA LYS A 316 6.40 26.45 -21.01
C LYS A 316 6.26 26.95 -22.45
N GLY A 317 5.79 26.10 -23.37
CA GLY A 317 5.65 26.45 -24.78
C GLY A 317 6.97 26.60 -25.55
N GLN A 318 8.08 26.08 -24.99
CA GLN A 318 9.42 26.24 -25.56
C GLN A 318 9.81 25.10 -26.53
N LYS A 319 9.09 23.97 -26.50
CA LYS A 319 9.29 22.83 -27.38
C LYS A 319 8.26 22.82 -28.50
N GLU A 320 8.67 22.38 -29.68
CA GLU A 320 7.82 22.32 -30.86
C GLU A 320 6.63 21.38 -30.62
N GLY A 321 5.40 21.90 -30.75
CA GLY A 321 4.17 21.13 -30.55
C GLY A 321 3.63 21.06 -29.11
N GLU A 322 4.32 21.63 -28.11
CA GLU A 322 3.82 21.69 -26.73
C GLU A 322 3.14 23.04 -26.43
N PRO A 323 1.83 23.10 -26.19
CA PRO A 323 1.16 24.34 -25.79
C PRO A 323 1.58 24.75 -24.36
N GLN A 324 1.75 26.05 -24.13
CA GLN A 324 2.00 26.59 -22.79
C GLN A 324 0.79 26.34 -21.88
N ILE A 325 1.03 25.84 -20.67
CA ILE A 325 0.01 25.64 -19.64
C ILE A 325 0.34 26.53 -18.45
N ASP A 326 -0.51 27.54 -18.22
CA ASP A 326 -0.40 28.44 -17.07
C ASP A 326 -1.26 27.93 -15.91
N ILE A 327 -0.63 27.68 -14.76
CA ILE A 327 -1.32 27.27 -13.54
C ILE A 327 -1.83 28.50 -12.81
N ASN A 328 -3.15 28.59 -12.65
CA ASN A 328 -3.75 29.70 -11.91
C ASN A 328 -3.53 29.54 -10.39
N MET A 329 -2.69 30.41 -9.82
CA MET A 329 -2.37 30.46 -8.40
C MET A 329 -3.30 31.40 -7.60
N SER A 330 -4.38 31.93 -8.19
CA SER A 330 -5.25 32.92 -7.52
C SER A 330 -6.03 32.35 -6.33
N GLY A 331 -6.25 31.04 -6.28
CA GLY A 331 -6.95 30.36 -5.17
C GLY A 331 -6.07 30.06 -3.95
N PHE A 332 -4.82 30.52 -3.95
CA PHE A 332 -3.82 30.20 -2.94
C PHE A 332 -3.77 31.20 -1.76
N ASN A 333 -4.35 32.40 -1.95
CA ASN A 333 -4.35 33.50 -0.98
C ASN A 333 -5.50 33.44 0.02
#